data_AF-A0A1Y3XKL0-F1
#
_entry.id   AF-A0A1Y3XKL0-F1
#
_cell.length_a   1.000
_cell.length_b   1.000
_cell.length_c   1.000
_cell.angle_alpha   90.00
_cell.angle_beta   90.00
_cell.angle_gamma   90.00
#
_symmetry.space_group_name_H-M   'P 1'
#
loop_
_entity.id
_entity.type
_entity.pdbx_description
1 polymer ?
#
loop_
_entity_poly.entity_id
_entity_poly.type
_entity_poly.pdbx_seq_one_letter_code
_entity_poly.pdbx_strand_id
1 'polypeptide(L)'
;MLGPGYCGHLMISLHNITDDVIVLNVGDTFVSLTFDYLTTSVIRTSATVSSHYDRLLEHSCDMNSDDKDYFSQDWKSTFNSISEKMCSSAEFLEYKKTLQKNRFKEFRKYINKRNIFAVILVCIAFASLYGGALFLDTLGTDPVWVDRFWNVGCSGLIGSFLMWLWGFLKDKK
;
A
#
# COMPACT_ATOMS: atom_id res chain seq x y z
N MET A 1 -12.74 22.52 3.21
CA MET A 1 -11.52 22.02 2.54
C MET A 1 -10.39 22.11 3.54
N LEU A 2 -9.72 21.00 3.84
CA LEU A 2 -8.60 20.99 4.78
C LEU A 2 -7.31 21.30 4.04
N GLY A 3 -6.50 22.19 4.60
CA GLY A 3 -5.19 22.50 4.04
C GLY A 3 -4.23 21.31 4.15
N PRO A 4 -3.30 21.15 3.19
CA PRO A 4 -2.21 20.21 3.32
C PRO A 4 -1.41 20.47 4.60
N GLY A 5 -1.17 19.41 5.38
CA GLY A 5 -0.50 19.51 6.68
C GLY A 5 -1.43 19.61 7.89
N TYR A 6 -2.75 19.68 7.70
CA TYR A 6 -3.73 19.61 8.79
C TYR A 6 -3.52 18.37 9.68
N CYS A 7 -3.57 18.56 10.99
CA CYS A 7 -3.32 17.54 12.00
C CYS A 7 -4.20 17.83 13.22
N GLY A 8 -5.29 17.09 13.41
CA GLY A 8 -6.22 17.31 14.52
C GLY A 8 -7.59 16.66 14.30
N HIS A 9 -8.54 16.94 15.18
CA HIS A 9 -9.92 16.44 15.07
C HIS A 9 -10.66 17.16 13.95
N LEU A 10 -11.24 16.41 13.01
CA LEU A 10 -12.11 17.00 12.01
C LEU A 10 -13.44 17.39 12.65
N MET A 11 -13.80 18.66 12.58
CA MET A 11 -15.13 19.13 12.95
C MET A 11 -16.01 19.20 11.69
N ILE A 12 -17.22 18.64 11.78
CA ILE A 12 -18.18 18.62 10.69
C ILE A 12 -19.44 19.34 11.18
N SER A 13 -19.73 20.48 10.57
CA SER A 13 -20.93 21.26 10.89
C SER A 13 -22.12 20.67 10.14
N LEU A 14 -23.17 20.34 10.90
CA LEU A 14 -24.44 19.87 10.37
C LEU A 14 -25.48 20.97 10.58
N HIS A 15 -26.24 21.27 9.53
CA HIS A 15 -27.33 22.23 9.57
C HIS A 15 -28.61 21.55 9.10
N ASN A 16 -29.64 21.61 9.94
CA ASN A 16 -30.99 21.23 9.52
C ASN A 16 -31.66 22.44 8.86
N ILE A 17 -31.98 22.31 7.58
CA ILE A 17 -32.64 23.37 6.79
C ILE A 17 -34.17 23.24 6.77
N THR A 18 -34.72 22.21 7.43
CA THR A 18 -36.16 21.96 7.52
C THR A 18 -36.70 22.30 8.91
N ASP A 19 -38.01 22.52 8.99
CA ASP A 19 -38.70 22.70 10.27
C ASP A 19 -38.92 21.35 11.02
N ASP A 20 -38.77 20.23 10.30
CA ASP A 20 -38.89 18.89 10.85
C ASP A 20 -37.60 18.41 11.54
N VAL A 21 -37.75 17.59 12.59
CA VAL A 21 -36.62 16.94 13.28
C VAL A 21 -36.06 15.81 12.41
N ILE A 22 -34.78 15.95 12.03
CA ILE A 22 -34.03 14.90 11.34
C ILE A 22 -33.16 14.15 12.37
N VAL A 23 -33.36 12.83 12.46
CA VAL A 23 -32.58 11.96 13.35
C VAL A 23 -31.52 11.22 12.55
N LEU A 24 -30.27 11.26 13.02
CA LEU A 24 -29.17 10.46 12.48
C LEU A 24 -28.93 9.28 13.41
N ASN A 25 -29.05 8.05 12.90
CA ASN A 25 -28.83 6.88 13.73
C ASN A 25 -27.34 6.55 13.82
N VAL A 26 -26.95 5.91 14.92
CA VAL A 26 -25.59 5.40 15.09
C VAL A 26 -25.30 4.35 14.01
N GLY A 27 -24.27 4.58 13.21
CA GLY A 27 -23.87 3.73 12.10
C GLY A 27 -24.28 4.24 10.72
N ASP A 28 -25.15 5.25 10.65
CA ASP A 28 -25.50 5.89 9.38
C ASP A 28 -24.29 6.61 8.79
N THR A 29 -24.09 6.47 7.47
CA THR A 29 -23.04 7.19 6.76
C THR A 29 -23.56 8.57 6.37
N PHE A 30 -22.99 9.62 6.96
CA PHE A 30 -23.36 11.01 6.70
C PHE A 30 -22.20 11.89 6.21
N VAL A 31 -21.00 11.31 6.05
CA VAL A 31 -19.76 12.03 5.68
C VAL A 31 -18.99 11.23 4.65
N SER A 32 -18.42 11.93 3.66
CA SER A 32 -17.41 11.40 2.75
C SER A 32 -16.12 12.21 2.86
N LEU A 33 -14.99 11.53 2.81
CA LEU A 33 -13.65 12.14 2.80
C LEU A 33 -12.98 11.81 1.47
N THR A 34 -12.47 12.84 0.79
CA THR A 34 -11.75 12.72 -0.48
C THR A 34 -10.34 13.29 -0.30
N PHE A 35 -9.34 12.58 -0.83
CA PHE A 35 -7.94 12.98 -0.78
C PHE A 35 -7.47 13.36 -2.18
N ASP A 36 -7.09 14.61 -2.35
CA ASP A 36 -6.52 15.11 -3.60
C ASP A 36 -4.99 15.08 -3.55
N TYR A 37 -4.37 14.52 -4.58
CA TYR A 37 -2.92 14.49 -4.69
C TYR A 37 -2.39 15.81 -5.22
N LEU A 38 -1.54 16.48 -4.43
CA LEU A 38 -0.91 17.74 -4.81
C LEU A 38 0.42 17.47 -5.54
N THR A 39 0.63 18.14 -6.67
CA THR A 39 1.86 18.01 -7.47
C THR A 39 3.05 18.81 -6.90
N THR A 40 2.77 19.76 -6.00
CA THR A 40 3.77 20.59 -5.35
C THR A 40 3.92 20.22 -3.89
N SER A 41 5.15 20.20 -3.38
CA SER A 41 5.43 19.99 -1.97
C SER A 41 4.90 21.15 -1.12
N VAL A 42 4.32 20.84 0.03
CA VAL A 42 3.82 21.84 0.98
C VAL A 42 4.71 21.84 2.22
N ILE A 43 5.16 23.03 2.61
CA ILE A 43 5.87 23.23 3.87
C ILE A 43 4.85 23.15 5.01
N ARG A 44 5.04 22.21 5.94
CA ARG A 44 4.15 22.05 7.09
C ARG A 44 4.24 23.27 8.01
N THR A 45 3.12 23.97 8.18
CA THR A 45 2.93 24.94 9.27
C THR A 45 2.29 24.20 10.43
N SER A 46 3.07 23.83 11.44
CA SER A 46 2.71 22.97 12.58
C SER A 46 1.77 23.59 13.62
N ALA A 47 0.93 24.55 13.23
CA ALA A 47 0.12 25.33 14.16
C ALA A 47 -1.36 24.92 14.16
N THR A 48 -1.64 23.62 14.10
CA THR A 48 -3.02 23.13 14.29
C THR A 48 -3.26 22.83 15.76
N VAL A 49 -4.27 23.48 16.33
CA VAL A 49 -4.77 23.18 17.68
C VAL A 49 -5.32 21.75 17.65
N SER A 50 -4.91 20.91 18.61
CA SER A 50 -5.27 19.49 18.67
C SER A 50 -6.77 19.23 18.78
N SER A 51 -7.50 20.20 19.33
CA SER A 51 -8.93 20.12 19.55
C SER A 51 -9.65 21.45 19.38
N HIS A 52 -10.95 21.34 19.14
CA HIS A 52 -11.89 22.45 19.17
C HIS A 52 -12.72 22.42 20.46
N TYR A 53 -12.15 21.90 21.55
CA TYR A 53 -12.84 21.76 22.84
C TYR A 53 -13.48 23.08 23.31
N ASP A 54 -12.71 24.17 23.25
CA ASP A 54 -13.20 25.50 23.63
C ASP A 54 -14.39 25.96 22.77
N ARG A 55 -14.40 25.59 21.48
CA ARG A 55 -15.52 25.90 20.56
C ARG A 55 -16.77 25.11 20.90
N LEU A 56 -16.63 23.87 21.34
CA LEU A 56 -17.77 23.05 21.77
C LEU A 56 -18.41 23.64 23.04
N LEU A 57 -17.59 24.13 23.98
CA LEU A 57 -18.07 24.83 25.17
C LEU A 57 -18.78 26.14 24.82
N GLU A 58 -18.23 26.95 23.89
CA GLU A 58 -18.87 28.18 23.39
C GLU A 58 -20.27 27.92 22.82
N HIS A 59 -20.51 26.72 22.25
CA HIS A 59 -21.78 26.31 21.69
C HIS A 59 -22.68 25.53 22.65
N SER A 60 -22.43 25.62 23.97
CA SER A 60 -23.26 25.03 25.02
C SER A 60 -23.35 23.50 24.97
N CYS A 61 -22.34 22.82 24.43
CA CYS A 61 -22.20 21.38 24.61
C CYS A 61 -21.87 21.07 26.08
N ASP A 62 -22.69 20.24 26.72
CA ASP A 62 -22.41 19.73 28.06
C ASP A 62 -21.33 18.65 27.96
N MET A 63 -20.18 18.89 28.57
CA MET A 63 -19.00 18.02 28.51
C MET A 63 -18.43 17.80 29.90
N ASN A 64 -18.07 16.57 30.21
CA ASN A 64 -17.50 16.22 31.50
C ASN A 64 -15.96 16.38 31.50
N SER A 65 -15.33 16.04 32.63
CA SER A 65 -13.85 16.05 32.76
C SER A 65 -13.17 15.07 31.80
N ASP A 66 -13.78 13.91 31.57
CA ASP A 66 -13.21 12.84 30.76
C ASP A 66 -13.20 13.25 29.28
N ASP A 67 -14.22 13.98 28.83
CA ASP A 67 -14.30 14.57 27.49
C ASP A 67 -13.19 15.60 27.30
N LYS A 68 -12.96 16.46 28.30
CA LYS A 68 -11.88 17.44 28.28
C LYS A 68 -10.53 16.75 28.14
N ASP A 69 -10.29 15.73 28.96
CA ASP A 69 -9.04 14.97 28.94
C ASP A 69 -8.87 14.26 27.60
N TYR A 70 -9.93 13.69 27.04
CA TYR A 70 -9.93 13.07 25.72
C TYR A 70 -9.58 14.07 24.62
N PHE A 71 -10.24 15.22 24.55
CA PHE A 71 -9.98 16.22 23.52
C PHE A 71 -8.58 16.84 23.66
N SER A 72 -8.06 16.95 24.88
CA SER A 72 -6.77 17.60 25.16
C SER A 72 -5.55 16.68 25.06
N GLN A 73 -5.70 15.42 24.67
CA GLN A 73 -4.55 14.49 24.61
C GLN A 73 -3.47 14.95 23.64
N ASP A 74 -2.24 15.06 24.12
CA ASP A 74 -1.09 15.60 23.38
C ASP A 74 -0.79 14.87 22.07
N TRP A 75 -1.07 13.57 22.01
CA TRP A 75 -0.78 12.78 20.81
C TRP A 75 -1.59 13.24 19.59
N LYS A 76 -2.68 14.00 19.80
CA LYS A 76 -3.57 14.54 18.76
C LYS A 76 -3.01 15.81 18.10
N SER A 77 -1.95 16.39 18.65
CA SER A 77 -1.36 17.66 18.19
C SER A 77 -0.32 17.49 17.10
N THR A 78 0.35 16.33 17.01
CA THR A 78 1.47 16.13 16.08
C THR A 78 1.29 14.91 15.21
N PHE A 79 1.74 15.02 13.96
CA PHE A 79 1.61 13.94 13.00
C PHE A 79 2.30 12.65 13.44
N ASN A 80 3.48 12.75 14.05
CA ASN A 80 4.24 11.57 14.48
C ASN A 80 3.46 10.79 15.53
N SER A 81 2.92 11.48 16.53
CA SER A 81 2.14 10.86 17.60
C SER A 81 0.80 10.31 17.09
N ILE A 82 0.11 11.02 16.19
CA ILE A 82 -1.09 10.49 15.50
C ILE A 82 -0.74 9.23 14.72
N SER A 83 0.34 9.25 13.94
CA SER A 83 0.77 8.12 13.13
C SER A 83 1.12 6.92 14.01
N GLU A 84 1.80 7.13 15.13
CA GLU A 84 2.12 6.08 16.08
C GLU A 84 0.85 5.47 16.68
N LYS A 85 -0.08 6.32 17.14
CA LYS A 85 -1.36 5.87 17.70
C LYS A 85 -2.19 5.11 16.67
N MET A 86 -2.27 5.62 15.45
CA MET A 86 -2.93 4.95 14.32
C MET A 86 -2.27 3.59 14.05
N CYS A 87 -0.94 3.51 13.99
CA CYS A 87 -0.22 2.25 13.78
C CYS A 87 -0.46 1.22 14.90
N SER A 88 -0.74 1.67 16.12
CA SER A 88 -1.08 0.82 17.26
C SER A 88 -2.56 0.43 17.35
N SER A 89 -3.44 1.10 16.61
CA SER A 89 -4.89 0.86 16.66
C SER A 89 -5.29 -0.49 16.07
N ALA A 90 -6.29 -1.13 16.68
CA ALA A 90 -6.75 -2.46 16.25
C ALA A 90 -7.33 -2.43 14.83
N GLU A 91 -8.05 -1.36 14.51
CA GLU A 91 -8.70 -1.07 13.24
C GLU A 91 -7.65 -0.99 12.11
N PHE A 92 -6.56 -0.25 12.34
CA PHE A 92 -5.49 -0.13 11.35
C PHE A 92 -4.70 -1.43 11.20
N LEU A 93 -4.47 -2.16 12.30
CA LEU A 93 -3.83 -3.47 12.25
C LEU A 93 -4.67 -4.48 11.45
N GLU A 94 -5.98 -4.48 11.64
CA GLU A 94 -6.92 -5.31 10.87
C GLU A 94 -6.92 -4.93 9.39
N TYR A 95 -6.95 -3.64 9.07
CA TYR A 95 -6.82 -3.14 7.70
C TYR A 95 -5.51 -3.62 7.06
N LYS A 96 -4.38 -3.53 7.78
CA LYS A 96 -3.07 -3.99 7.29
C LYS A 96 -3.04 -5.49 7.03
N LYS A 97 -3.65 -6.31 7.89
CA LYS A 97 -3.83 -7.75 7.68
C LYS A 97 -4.64 -8.03 6.40
N THR A 98 -5.72 -7.28 6.20
CA THR A 98 -6.57 -7.39 5.01
C THR A 98 -5.79 -7.05 3.73
N LEU A 99 -4.98 -5.99 3.75
CA LEU A 99 -4.09 -5.64 2.64
C LEU A 99 -3.07 -6.74 2.32
N GLN A 100 -2.47 -7.37 3.34
CA GLN A 100 -1.54 -8.48 3.14
C GLN A 100 -2.24 -9.71 2.55
N LYS A 101 -3.43 -10.05 3.07
CA LYS A 101 -4.26 -11.13 2.54
C LYS A 101 -4.63 -10.89 1.08
N ASN A 102 -4.98 -9.65 0.72
CA ASN A 102 -5.29 -9.28 -0.66
C ASN A 102 -4.05 -9.38 -1.56
N ARG A 103 -2.89 -8.89 -1.12
CA ARG A 103 -1.61 -9.06 -1.85
C ARG A 103 -1.27 -10.54 -2.07
N PHE A 104 -1.43 -11.38 -1.05
CA PHE A 104 -1.20 -12.81 -1.17
C PHE A 104 -2.21 -13.48 -2.11
N LYS A 105 -3.49 -13.05 -2.08
CA LYS A 105 -4.51 -13.52 -3.01
C LYS A 105 -4.16 -13.17 -4.45
N GLU A 106 -3.67 -11.95 -4.70
CA GLU A 106 -3.18 -11.54 -6.03
C GLU A 106 -1.95 -12.34 -6.44
N PHE A 107 -0.97 -12.55 -5.54
CA PHE A 107 0.20 -13.38 -5.83
C PHE A 107 -0.19 -14.83 -6.16
N ARG A 108 -1.15 -15.40 -5.43
CA ARG A 108 -1.64 -16.76 -5.66
C ARG A 108 -2.28 -16.92 -7.04
N LYS A 109 -2.79 -15.86 -7.68
CA LYS A 109 -3.28 -15.94 -9.07
C LYS A 109 -2.18 -16.33 -10.06
N TYR A 110 -0.93 -15.95 -9.77
CA TYR A 110 0.22 -16.31 -10.60
C TYR A 110 0.70 -17.75 -10.38
N ILE A 111 0.37 -18.37 -9.24
CA ILE A 111 0.66 -19.77 -8.94
C ILE A 111 -0.45 -20.66 -9.52
N ASN A 112 -0.40 -20.88 -10.83
CA ASN A 112 -1.29 -21.82 -11.51
C ASN A 112 -0.47 -22.92 -12.21
N LYS A 113 -1.08 -24.09 -12.50
CA LYS A 113 -0.38 -25.22 -13.13
C LYS A 113 0.29 -24.84 -14.46
N ARG A 114 -0.31 -23.93 -15.25
CA ARG A 114 0.23 -23.43 -16.52
C ARG A 114 1.51 -22.61 -16.32
N ASN A 115 1.50 -21.70 -15.35
CA ASN A 115 2.62 -20.81 -15.03
C ASN A 115 3.77 -21.60 -14.38
N ILE A 116 3.44 -22.54 -13.49
CA ILE A 116 4.43 -23.48 -12.92
C ILE A 116 5.08 -24.30 -14.05
N PHE A 117 4.28 -24.84 -14.98
CA PHE A 117 4.81 -25.59 -16.12
C PHE A 117 5.69 -24.72 -17.03
N ALA A 118 5.29 -23.48 -17.32
CA ALA A 118 6.08 -22.55 -18.12
C ALA A 118 7.43 -22.21 -17.46
N VAL A 119 7.44 -21.98 -16.14
CA VAL A 119 8.67 -21.75 -15.37
C VAL A 119 9.57 -22.99 -15.42
N ILE A 120 9.01 -24.19 -15.21
CA ILE A 120 9.75 -25.45 -15.29
C ILE A 120 10.36 -25.63 -16.68
N LEU A 121 9.60 -25.34 -17.75
CA LEU A 121 10.08 -25.47 -19.13
C LEU A 121 11.27 -24.54 -19.39
N VAL A 122 11.21 -23.29 -18.90
CA VAL A 122 12.33 -22.35 -19.00
C VAL A 122 13.54 -22.83 -18.19
N CYS A 123 13.35 -23.34 -16.98
CA CYS A 123 14.42 -23.93 -16.19
C CYS A 123 15.08 -25.13 -16.89
N ILE A 124 14.28 -26.02 -17.51
CA ILE A 124 14.78 -27.16 -18.27
C ILE A 124 15.58 -26.70 -19.50
N ALA A 125 15.05 -25.72 -20.25
CA ALA A 125 15.76 -25.15 -21.41
C ALA A 125 17.09 -24.50 -21.00
N PHE A 126 17.12 -23.82 -19.85
CA PHE A 126 18.35 -23.21 -19.33
C PHE A 126 19.36 -24.28 -18.89
N ALA A 127 18.90 -25.32 -18.18
CA ALA A 127 19.74 -26.42 -17.75
C ALA A 127 20.29 -27.25 -18.92
N SER A 128 19.50 -27.46 -19.99
CA SER A 128 19.96 -28.17 -21.18
C SER A 128 21.01 -27.39 -21.96
N LEU A 129 20.85 -26.06 -22.09
CA LEU A 129 21.86 -25.19 -22.70
C LEU A 129 23.17 -25.21 -21.91
N TYR A 130 23.09 -25.12 -20.59
CA TYR A 130 24.27 -25.21 -19.72
C TYR A 130 24.94 -26.59 -19.79
N GLY A 131 24.16 -27.67 -19.75
CA GLY A 131 24.65 -29.04 -19.91
C GLY A 131 25.30 -29.28 -21.28
N GLY A 132 24.74 -28.71 -22.34
CA GLY A 132 25.32 -28.75 -23.68
C GLY A 132 26.65 -28.01 -23.76
N ALA A 133 26.77 -26.84 -23.12
CA ALA A 133 28.03 -26.11 -23.02
C ALA A 133 29.10 -26.91 -22.27
N LEU A 134 28.74 -27.56 -21.16
CA LEU A 134 29.64 -28.45 -20.41
C LEU A 134 30.11 -29.64 -21.27
N PHE A 135 29.19 -30.29 -21.98
CA PHE A 135 29.53 -31.43 -22.83
C PHE A 135 30.49 -31.04 -23.97
N LEU A 136 30.25 -29.90 -24.61
CA LEU A 136 31.13 -29.38 -25.66
C LEU A 136 32.52 -29.00 -25.13
N ASP A 137 32.61 -28.45 -23.92
CA ASP A 137 33.89 -28.17 -23.26
C ASP A 137 34.64 -29.44 -22.86
N THR A 138 33.95 -30.55 -22.58
CA THR A 138 34.61 -31.85 -22.31
C THR A 138 35.11 -32.57 -23.56
N LEU A 139 34.57 -32.25 -24.74
CA LEU A 139 34.96 -32.84 -26.03
C LEU A 139 35.98 -31.99 -26.80
N GLY A 140 36.01 -30.68 -26.55
CA GLY A 140 36.91 -29.74 -27.19
C GLY A 140 38.29 -29.69 -26.53
N THR A 141 39.30 -29.29 -27.30
CA THR A 141 40.67 -29.05 -26.78
C THR A 141 40.77 -27.78 -25.94
N ASP A 142 39.83 -26.83 -26.11
CA ASP A 142 39.77 -25.57 -25.36
C ASP A 142 38.37 -25.37 -24.74
N PRO A 143 38.25 -25.26 -23.40
CA PRO A 143 36.97 -25.04 -22.74
C PRO A 143 36.59 -23.55 -22.82
N VAL A 144 35.72 -23.20 -23.76
CA VAL A 144 35.30 -21.81 -24.02
C VAL A 144 33.77 -21.67 -24.00
N TRP A 145 33.02 -22.77 -24.03
CA TRP A 145 31.57 -22.77 -24.21
C TRP A 145 30.81 -22.41 -22.94
N VAL A 146 31.28 -22.81 -21.76
CA VAL A 146 30.69 -22.39 -20.47
C VAL A 146 30.87 -20.88 -20.26
N ASP A 147 32.05 -20.34 -20.56
CA ASP A 147 32.31 -18.91 -20.43
C ASP A 147 31.47 -18.08 -21.40
N ARG A 148 31.33 -18.54 -22.66
CA ARG A 148 30.43 -17.93 -23.64
C ARG A 148 28.95 -18.04 -23.25
N PHE A 149 28.53 -19.13 -22.62
CA PHE A 149 27.16 -19.24 -22.10
C PHE A 149 26.86 -18.15 -21.06
N TRP A 150 27.78 -17.90 -20.13
CA TRP A 150 27.60 -16.85 -19.13
C TRP A 150 27.75 -15.44 -19.70
N ASN A 151 28.75 -15.18 -20.55
CA ASN A 151 29.01 -13.83 -21.05
C ASN A 151 28.11 -13.40 -22.21
N VAL A 152 27.80 -14.32 -23.13
CA VAL A 152 27.01 -14.05 -24.35
C VAL A 152 25.57 -14.54 -24.19
N GLY A 153 25.37 -15.70 -23.58
CA GLY A 153 24.03 -16.27 -23.35
C GLY A 153 23.21 -15.45 -22.35
N CYS A 154 23.80 -15.05 -21.22
CA CYS A 154 23.07 -14.27 -20.21
C CYS A 154 22.78 -12.83 -20.63
N SER A 155 23.59 -12.23 -21.51
CA SER A 155 23.42 -10.83 -21.92
C SER A 155 22.31 -10.64 -22.96
N GLY A 156 22.02 -11.63 -23.82
CA GLY A 156 21.00 -11.53 -24.87
C GLY A 156 19.78 -12.46 -24.72
N LEU A 157 20.00 -13.74 -24.39
CA LEU A 157 18.93 -14.73 -24.36
C LEU A 157 18.06 -14.63 -23.11
N ILE A 158 18.67 -14.41 -21.93
CA ILE A 158 17.93 -14.32 -20.67
C ILE A 158 16.93 -13.17 -20.68
N GLY A 159 17.32 -11.99 -21.17
CA GLY A 159 16.41 -10.84 -21.27
C GLY A 159 15.19 -11.13 -22.15
N SER A 160 15.39 -11.83 -23.27
CA SER A 160 14.32 -12.21 -24.20
C SER A 160 13.39 -13.27 -23.61
N PHE A 161 13.95 -14.27 -22.92
CA PHE A 161 13.18 -15.30 -22.21
C PHE A 161 12.40 -14.72 -21.02
N LEU A 162 12.99 -13.78 -20.27
CA LEU A 162 12.31 -13.09 -19.17
C LEU A 162 11.17 -12.22 -19.68
N MET A 163 11.34 -11.49 -20.80
CA MET A 163 10.27 -10.72 -21.41
C MET A 163 9.12 -11.62 -21.93
N TRP A 164 9.45 -12.75 -22.56
CA TRP A 164 8.45 -13.73 -22.99
C TRP A 164 7.69 -14.37 -21.82
N LEU A 165 8.41 -14.77 -20.78
CA LEU A 165 7.82 -15.32 -19.54
C LEU A 165 6.91 -14.27 -18.88
N TRP A 166 7.34 -13.01 -18.81
CA TRP A 166 6.55 -11.91 -18.26
C TRP A 166 5.25 -11.69 -19.06
N GLY A 167 5.31 -11.72 -20.39
CA GLY A 167 4.12 -11.65 -21.26
C GLY A 167 3.15 -12.81 -21.01
N PHE A 168 3.67 -14.04 -20.97
CA PHE A 168 2.88 -15.25 -20.76
C PHE A 168 2.21 -15.32 -19.37
N LEU A 169 2.89 -14.77 -18.35
CA LEU A 169 2.36 -14.65 -16.98
C LEU A 169 1.29 -13.56 -16.86
N LYS A 170 1.39 -12.48 -17.66
CA LYS A 170 0.46 -11.34 -17.66
C LYS A 170 -0.82 -11.61 -18.45
N ASP A 171 -0.80 -12.57 -19.38
CA ASP A 171 -1.98 -13.00 -20.16
C ASP A 171 -3.01 -13.78 -19.32
N LYS A 172 -3.67 -13.02 -18.43
CA LYS A 172 -5.03 -13.19 -17.92
C LYS A 172 -5.55 -11.83 -17.45
N LYS A 173 -6.03 -11.02 -18.40
CA LYS A 173 -7.27 -10.27 -18.18
C LYS A 173 -8.43 -11.15 -18.62
#